data_AF-A0A7Z8NNX1-F1
#
_entry.id   AF-A0A7Z8NNX1-F1
#
_cell.length_a   1.000
_cell.length_b   1.000
_cell.length_c   1.000
_cell.angle_alpha   90.00
_cell.angle_beta   90.00
_cell.angle_gamma   90.00
#
_symmetry.space_group_name_H-M   'P 1'
#
loop_
_entity.id
_entity.type
_entity.pdbx_description
1 polymer ?
#
loop_
_entity_poly.entity_id
_entity_poly.type
_entity_poly.pdbx_seq_one_letter_code
_entity_poly.pdbx_strand_id
1 'polypeptide(L)'
;MSAQTRTTAPGARAPGTPAPAPPPDGTPAPARRTARAVPVAVALLAASLPMFMATLDNLVVTSALPVLQAELGASLTDLQWVVNAYTLAFASLMIAAATLGDRWGRRRTFLGGIAVFTLGSVAAALAGSPGALIAARALQGVGAAAVMPLSLTLLAAAVPASRRAMAIGVWGGVSGLGVALGPVVGGAVVEGISWQAMFWINVPVAVVALPLVLRALPEQRGRAQRLDLPGLLLAGAGVLGIVWGVVHGNEDGWTSAGVLGPVVGGVLALALFLRHEARTPHALVPLRLFRSRSFAVANVSGFAFSLGAFGAVFLLAQYLQVVQGYSPLEAGLRTLPWTAAPMVVAPLAGMLAPRVGVRVLLTGGLVAQAAGLAWLGVAAADGGYPALVPGLVLAGVGMGLTFAPSATAVLAGMAPDDHGTASSTNSTLREVGVALGVAVLTAVFTAAGGTISPDGFDAGLRPAVLTGAAVIAVAAIASLAMPRGTGRAEA
;
A
#
# COMPACT_ATOMS: atom_id res chain seq x y z
N MET A 1 -40.34 -46.82 -73.35
CA MET A 1 -39.18 -47.74 -73.22
C MET A 1 -38.91 -47.96 -71.74
N SER A 2 -38.72 -49.22 -71.40
CA SER A 2 -38.69 -49.88 -70.09
C SER A 2 -37.74 -49.27 -69.05
N ALA A 3 -38.11 -49.31 -67.76
CA ALA A 3 -37.60 -50.31 -66.80
C ALA A 3 -37.78 -49.87 -65.33
N GLN A 4 -38.21 -50.83 -64.50
CA GLN A 4 -38.31 -50.79 -63.05
C GLN A 4 -36.94 -50.63 -62.36
N THR A 5 -36.95 -50.02 -61.17
CA THR A 5 -36.08 -50.30 -59.98
C THR A 5 -36.31 -49.17 -58.96
N ARG A 6 -36.26 -49.30 -57.64
CA ARG A 6 -36.21 -50.39 -56.66
C ARG A 6 -36.47 -49.71 -55.30
N THR A 7 -37.33 -50.26 -54.47
CA THR A 7 -37.52 -49.87 -53.07
C THR A 7 -36.29 -50.27 -52.25
N THR A 8 -35.68 -49.35 -51.49
CA THR A 8 -34.62 -49.66 -50.51
C THR A 8 -35.01 -49.22 -49.10
N ALA A 9 -34.92 -50.17 -48.18
CA ALA A 9 -35.26 -50.09 -46.76
C ALA A 9 -34.30 -49.19 -45.95
N PRO A 10 -34.68 -48.76 -44.72
CA PRO A 10 -33.81 -48.00 -43.84
C PRO A 10 -32.70 -48.88 -43.24
N GLY A 11 -31.46 -48.40 -43.35
CA GLY A 11 -30.25 -49.08 -42.85
C GLY A 11 -30.24 -49.28 -41.33
N ALA A 12 -29.80 -50.49 -40.95
CA ALA A 12 -29.62 -50.97 -39.61
C ALA A 12 -28.61 -50.12 -38.79
N ARG A 13 -28.96 -49.87 -37.52
CA ARG A 13 -28.05 -49.30 -36.52
C ARG A 13 -26.94 -50.30 -36.20
N ALA A 14 -25.69 -49.83 -36.23
CA ALA A 14 -24.53 -50.60 -35.78
C ALA A 14 -24.65 -50.92 -34.26
N PRO A 15 -24.23 -52.12 -33.81
CA PRO A 15 -24.16 -52.45 -32.39
C PRO A 15 -23.11 -51.61 -31.66
N GLY A 16 -23.46 -51.11 -30.48
CA GLY A 16 -22.64 -50.21 -29.67
C GLY A 16 -21.28 -50.78 -29.31
N THR A 17 -20.26 -49.92 -29.42
CA THR A 17 -18.96 -50.08 -28.74
C THR A 17 -19.20 -50.28 -27.24
N PRO A 18 -18.61 -51.30 -26.59
CA PRO A 18 -18.67 -51.44 -25.14
C PRO A 18 -18.04 -50.21 -24.49
N ALA A 19 -18.71 -49.64 -23.48
CA ALA A 19 -18.13 -48.60 -22.65
C ALA A 19 -16.83 -49.11 -22.01
N PRO A 20 -15.78 -48.27 -21.85
CA PRO A 20 -14.56 -48.69 -21.17
C PRO A 20 -14.90 -49.13 -19.74
N ALA A 21 -14.39 -50.29 -19.34
CA ALA A 21 -14.55 -50.79 -17.98
C ALA A 21 -14.03 -49.76 -16.95
N PRO A 22 -14.70 -49.58 -15.81
CA PRO A 22 -14.17 -48.74 -14.74
C PRO A 22 -12.79 -49.28 -14.31
N PRO A 23 -11.80 -48.40 -14.07
CA PRO A 23 -10.48 -48.83 -13.63
C PRO A 23 -10.61 -49.61 -12.31
N PRO A 24 -9.80 -50.66 -12.09
CA PRO A 24 -9.89 -51.47 -10.88
C PRO A 24 -9.62 -50.60 -9.64
N ASP A 25 -10.60 -50.59 -8.73
CA ASP A 25 -10.47 -50.07 -7.38
C ASP A 25 -9.31 -50.77 -6.67
N GLY A 26 -8.21 -50.07 -6.39
CA GLY A 26 -7.14 -50.69 -5.62
C GLY A 26 -5.75 -50.08 -5.64
N THR A 27 -5.49 -48.95 -6.29
CA THR A 27 -4.24 -48.22 -6.03
C THR A 27 -4.47 -47.24 -4.89
N PRO A 28 -3.84 -47.41 -3.70
CA PRO A 28 -3.90 -46.39 -2.67
C PRO A 28 -3.32 -45.12 -3.27
N ALA A 29 -4.13 -44.05 -3.36
CA ALA A 29 -3.63 -42.73 -3.68
C ALA A 29 -2.42 -42.46 -2.76
N PRO A 30 -1.29 -41.94 -3.28
CA PRO A 30 -0.13 -41.68 -2.45
C PRO A 30 -0.59 -40.82 -1.27
N ALA A 31 -0.42 -41.36 -0.06
CA ALA A 31 -0.84 -40.72 1.17
C ALA A 31 -0.36 -39.26 1.11
N ARG A 32 -1.29 -38.32 0.95
CA ARG A 32 -1.00 -36.89 1.14
C ARG A 32 -0.39 -36.82 2.53
N ARG A 33 0.94 -36.64 2.61
CA ARG A 33 1.65 -36.35 3.86
C ARG A 33 0.76 -35.36 4.59
N THR A 34 0.19 -35.80 5.71
CA THR A 34 -0.60 -34.96 6.59
C THR A 34 0.35 -33.86 7.05
N ALA A 35 0.35 -32.75 6.31
CA ALA A 35 1.06 -31.55 6.69
C ALA A 35 0.56 -31.25 8.10
N ARG A 36 1.44 -31.35 9.09
CA ARG A 36 1.11 -31.05 10.49
C ARG A 36 0.28 -29.78 10.48
N ALA A 37 -0.97 -29.89 10.92
CA ALA A 37 -1.88 -28.75 10.93
C ALA A 37 -1.31 -27.73 11.92
N VAL A 38 -0.59 -26.75 11.39
CA VAL A 38 -0.06 -25.65 12.18
C VAL A 38 -1.26 -24.91 12.78
N PRO A 39 -1.26 -24.62 14.09
CA PRO A 39 -2.36 -23.87 14.69
C PRO A 39 -2.55 -22.54 13.99
N VAL A 40 -3.81 -22.17 13.70
CA VAL A 40 -4.15 -20.92 12.98
C VAL A 40 -3.52 -19.69 13.62
N ALA A 41 -3.42 -19.66 14.96
CA ALA A 41 -2.75 -18.58 15.70
C ALA A 41 -1.26 -18.43 15.32
N VAL A 42 -0.55 -19.54 15.10
CA VAL A 42 0.88 -19.51 14.74
C VAL A 42 1.05 -19.05 13.29
N ALA A 43 0.17 -19.46 12.37
CA ALA A 43 0.16 -18.96 11.00
C ALA A 43 -0.16 -17.45 10.94
N LEU A 44 -1.11 -16.99 11.77
CA LEU A 44 -1.42 -15.57 11.94
C LEU A 44 -0.20 -14.79 12.44
N LEU A 45 0.45 -15.23 13.51
CA LEU A 45 1.66 -14.57 14.02
C LEU A 45 2.78 -14.55 12.97
N ALA A 46 3.02 -15.66 12.28
CA ALA A 46 4.08 -15.77 11.29
C ALA A 46 3.88 -14.82 10.09
N ALA A 47 2.64 -14.60 9.64
CA ALA A 47 2.34 -13.70 8.54
C ALA A 47 2.21 -12.24 8.99
N SER A 48 1.53 -12.00 10.12
CA SER A 48 1.18 -10.65 10.57
C SER A 48 2.34 -9.93 11.25
N LEU A 49 3.28 -10.64 11.91
CA LEU A 49 4.38 -9.99 12.62
C LEU A 49 5.36 -9.25 11.68
N PRO A 50 5.85 -9.84 10.57
CA PRO A 50 6.64 -9.09 9.58
C PRO A 50 5.90 -7.92 8.93
N MET A 51 4.61 -8.10 8.65
CA MET A 51 3.79 -7.05 8.05
C MET A 51 3.57 -5.89 9.02
N PHE A 52 3.32 -6.19 10.30
CA PHE A 52 3.24 -5.19 11.38
C PHE A 52 4.55 -4.41 11.48
N MET A 53 5.69 -5.12 11.54
CA MET A 53 7.03 -4.53 11.55
C MET A 53 7.21 -3.53 10.39
N ALA A 54 6.92 -3.93 9.15
CA ALA A 54 7.06 -3.06 7.98
C ALA A 54 6.09 -1.86 8.00
N THR A 55 4.86 -2.07 8.45
CA THR A 55 3.85 -0.99 8.54
C THR A 55 4.20 0.02 9.63
N LEU A 56 4.66 -0.46 10.78
CA LEU A 56 5.08 0.35 11.91
C LEU A 56 6.29 1.22 11.53
N ASP A 57 7.33 0.60 10.96
CA ASP A 57 8.57 1.26 10.51
C ASP A 57 8.30 2.44 9.56
N ASN A 58 7.37 2.28 8.62
CA ASN A 58 7.04 3.34 7.65
C ASN A 58 6.48 4.61 8.32
N LEU A 59 5.76 4.48 9.43
CA LEU A 59 5.18 5.63 10.13
C LEU A 59 6.05 6.14 11.27
N VAL A 60 6.76 5.26 11.95
CA VAL A 60 7.66 5.61 13.05
C VAL A 60 8.69 6.66 12.63
N VAL A 61 9.22 6.56 11.40
CA VAL A 61 10.22 7.52 10.88
C VAL A 61 9.69 8.96 10.83
N THR A 62 8.39 9.15 10.64
CA THR A 62 7.79 10.50 10.55
C THR A 62 7.88 11.26 11.87
N SER A 63 7.84 10.56 13.01
CA SER A 63 8.04 11.15 14.34
C SER A 63 9.49 11.56 14.60
N ALA A 64 10.45 10.95 13.89
CA ALA A 64 11.88 11.20 14.08
C ALA A 64 12.43 12.33 13.19
N LEU A 65 11.67 12.83 12.21
CA LEU A 65 12.19 13.77 11.20
C LEU A 65 12.82 15.04 11.81
N PRO A 66 12.22 15.72 12.81
CA PRO A 66 12.86 16.88 13.43
C PRO A 66 14.17 16.54 14.17
N VAL A 67 14.24 15.35 14.78
CA VAL A 67 15.45 14.85 15.44
C VAL A 67 16.54 14.53 14.42
N LEU A 68 16.19 13.93 13.28
CA LEU A 68 17.13 13.66 12.19
C LEU A 68 17.69 14.97 11.60
N GLN A 69 16.88 16.02 11.49
CA GLN A 69 17.36 17.34 11.11
C GLN A 69 18.40 17.87 12.10
N ALA A 70 18.11 17.81 13.40
CA ALA A 70 18.99 18.33 14.44
C ALA A 70 20.30 17.53 14.58
N GLU A 71 20.24 16.20 14.56
CA GLU A 71 21.39 15.33 14.83
C GLU A 71 22.25 15.03 13.59
N LEU A 72 21.65 14.91 12.41
CA LEU A 72 22.37 14.60 11.16
C LEU A 72 22.59 15.83 10.27
N GLY A 73 22.09 17.00 10.67
CA GLY A 73 22.09 18.19 9.83
C GLY A 73 21.27 18.02 8.55
N ALA A 74 20.25 17.16 8.58
CA ALA A 74 19.45 16.81 7.40
C ALA A 74 18.63 18.02 6.91
N SER A 75 18.71 18.30 5.61
CA SER A 75 17.86 19.30 4.95
C SER A 75 16.40 18.82 4.84
N LEU A 76 15.47 19.74 4.51
CA LEU A 76 14.09 19.35 4.21
C LEU A 76 14.02 18.36 3.04
N THR A 77 14.87 18.53 2.02
CA THR A 77 15.02 17.59 0.92
C THR A 77 15.51 16.22 1.39
N ASP A 78 16.49 16.16 2.29
CA ASP A 78 16.95 14.88 2.87
C ASP A 78 15.84 14.17 3.63
N LEU A 79 15.08 14.89 4.46
CA LEU A 79 13.93 14.33 5.21
C LEU A 79 12.86 13.78 4.27
N GLN A 80 12.57 14.47 3.17
CA GLN A 80 11.67 13.95 2.13
C GLN A 80 12.22 12.66 1.53
N TRP A 81 13.52 12.59 1.23
CA TRP A 81 14.14 11.39 0.66
C TRP A 81 14.21 10.21 1.65
N VAL A 82 14.34 10.45 2.96
CA VAL A 82 14.29 9.39 3.98
C VAL A 82 12.94 8.64 3.92
N VAL A 83 11.85 9.35 3.64
CA VAL A 83 10.51 8.76 3.45
C VAL A 83 10.35 8.23 2.03
N ASN A 84 10.61 9.06 1.02
CA ASN A 84 10.34 8.76 -0.38
C ASN A 84 11.21 7.62 -0.92
N ALA A 85 12.47 7.48 -0.51
CA ALA A 85 13.32 6.39 -1.00
C ALA A 85 12.78 5.02 -0.60
N TYR A 86 12.26 4.88 0.62
CA TYR A 86 11.55 3.68 1.07
C TYR A 86 10.29 3.43 0.23
N THR A 87 9.40 4.43 0.17
CA THR A 87 8.10 4.34 -0.50
C THR A 87 8.23 4.09 -2.00
N LEU A 88 9.19 4.72 -2.67
CA LEU A 88 9.45 4.51 -4.10
C LEU A 88 9.99 3.12 -4.40
N ALA A 89 10.98 2.65 -3.62
CA ALA A 89 11.50 1.29 -3.77
C ALA A 89 10.40 0.26 -3.48
N PHE A 90 9.62 0.51 -2.43
CA PHE A 90 8.49 -0.32 -2.05
C PHE A 90 7.43 -0.39 -3.16
N ALA A 91 6.92 0.75 -3.62
CA ALA A 91 5.90 0.84 -4.66
C ALA A 91 6.33 0.16 -5.96
N SER A 92 7.55 0.47 -6.41
CA SER A 92 8.09 0.01 -7.69
C SER A 92 8.27 -1.51 -7.69
N LEU A 93 8.79 -2.08 -6.61
CA LEU A 93 9.16 -3.49 -6.56
C LEU A 93 8.05 -4.40 -6.04
N MET A 94 6.94 -3.87 -5.51
CA MET A 94 5.87 -4.67 -4.91
C MET A 94 5.29 -5.72 -5.87
N ILE A 95 4.95 -5.31 -7.10
CA ILE A 95 4.37 -6.22 -8.10
C ILE A 95 5.43 -7.22 -8.58
N ALA A 96 6.67 -6.76 -8.74
CA ALA A 96 7.80 -7.62 -9.09
C ALA A 96 8.05 -8.69 -8.03
N ALA A 97 8.03 -8.33 -6.75
CA ALA A 97 8.22 -9.22 -5.62
C ALA A 97 7.08 -10.25 -5.49
N ALA A 98 5.83 -9.84 -5.73
CA ALA A 98 4.70 -10.78 -5.79
C ALA A 98 4.88 -11.81 -6.92
N THR A 99 5.24 -11.35 -8.12
CA THR A 99 5.52 -12.21 -9.29
C THR A 99 6.68 -13.17 -9.02
N LEU A 100 7.73 -12.68 -8.35
CA LEU A 100 8.87 -13.47 -7.93
C LEU A 100 8.48 -14.55 -6.92
N GLY A 101 7.61 -14.20 -5.98
CA GLY A 101 6.98 -15.12 -5.03
C GLY A 101 6.23 -16.24 -5.75
N ASP A 102 5.43 -15.90 -6.75
CA ASP A 102 4.70 -16.89 -7.53
C ASP A 102 5.65 -17.84 -8.30
N ARG A 103 6.78 -17.34 -8.79
CA ARG A 103 7.76 -18.13 -9.57
C ARG A 103 8.69 -18.99 -8.72
N TRP A 104 9.34 -18.41 -7.71
CA TRP A 104 10.40 -19.08 -6.93
C TRP A 104 9.88 -19.74 -5.65
N GLY A 105 8.71 -19.32 -5.18
CA GLY A 105 8.12 -19.72 -3.91
C GLY A 105 7.78 -18.50 -3.07
N ARG A 106 6.52 -18.39 -2.68
CA ARG A 106 5.98 -17.24 -1.92
C ARG A 106 6.65 -17.15 -0.56
N ARG A 107 6.88 -18.28 0.11
CA ARG A 107 7.52 -18.30 1.43
C ARG A 107 9.01 -17.99 1.34
N ARG A 108 9.72 -18.52 0.34
CA ARG A 108 11.14 -18.16 0.10
C ARG A 108 11.31 -16.66 -0.16
N THR A 109 10.45 -16.10 -1.00
CA THR A 109 10.50 -14.67 -1.33
C THR A 109 10.12 -13.81 -0.14
N PHE A 110 9.15 -14.25 0.67
CA PHE A 110 8.79 -13.60 1.92
C PHE A 110 9.94 -13.60 2.94
N LEU A 111 10.62 -14.74 3.14
CA LEU A 111 11.81 -14.83 4.00
C LEU A 111 12.96 -13.93 3.51
N GLY A 112 13.21 -13.92 2.19
CA GLY A 112 14.18 -13.02 1.58
C GLY A 112 13.81 -11.55 1.80
N GLY A 113 12.54 -11.21 1.67
CA GLY A 113 12.00 -9.88 1.97
C GLY A 113 12.24 -9.46 3.42
N ILE A 114 11.97 -10.34 4.38
CA ILE A 114 12.25 -10.09 5.80
C ILE A 114 13.74 -9.85 6.01
N ALA A 115 14.61 -10.70 5.44
CA ALA A 115 16.05 -10.55 5.60
C ALA A 115 16.57 -9.22 5.00
N VAL A 116 16.14 -8.86 3.79
CA VAL A 116 16.52 -7.59 3.15
C VAL A 116 16.01 -6.39 3.95
N PHE A 117 14.76 -6.44 4.43
CA PHE A 117 14.20 -5.41 5.29
C PHE A 117 15.03 -5.23 6.56
N THR A 118 15.37 -6.33 7.24
CA THR A 118 16.18 -6.30 8.48
C THR A 118 17.58 -5.77 8.23
N LEU A 119 18.23 -6.17 7.14
CA LEU A 119 19.56 -5.65 6.77
C LEU A 119 19.50 -4.15 6.46
N GLY A 120 18.48 -3.70 5.73
CA GLY A 120 18.24 -2.27 5.52
C GLY A 120 18.00 -1.53 6.84
N SER A 121 17.28 -2.14 7.78
CA SER A 121 17.04 -1.58 9.11
C SER A 121 18.33 -1.44 9.92
N VAL A 122 19.19 -2.46 9.90
CA VAL A 122 20.52 -2.38 10.54
C VAL A 122 21.36 -1.29 9.89
N ALA A 123 21.37 -1.20 8.56
CA ALA A 123 22.09 -0.15 7.85
C ALA A 123 21.56 1.25 8.20
N ALA A 124 20.24 1.42 8.36
CA ALA A 124 19.62 2.67 8.76
C ALA A 124 19.98 3.05 10.20
N ALA A 125 19.98 2.08 11.12
CA ALA A 125 20.37 2.28 12.51
C ALA A 125 21.86 2.68 12.67
N LEU A 126 22.70 2.26 11.72
CA LEU A 126 24.14 2.56 11.69
C LEU A 126 24.48 3.77 10.80
N ALA A 127 23.47 4.44 10.23
CA ALA A 127 23.70 5.56 9.32
C ALA A 127 24.27 6.77 10.07
N GLY A 128 25.46 7.23 9.65
CA GLY A 128 26.10 8.44 10.17
C GLY A 128 25.85 9.69 9.32
N SER A 129 25.04 9.60 8.26
CA SER A 129 24.71 10.72 7.39
C SER A 129 23.33 10.56 6.75
N PRO A 130 22.68 11.67 6.32
CA PRO A 130 21.38 11.60 5.64
C PRO A 130 21.42 10.73 4.38
N GLY A 131 22.45 10.86 3.55
CA GLY A 131 22.62 10.04 2.34
C GLY A 131 22.73 8.54 2.62
N ALA A 132 23.46 8.15 3.67
CA ALA A 132 23.55 6.75 4.08
C ALA A 132 22.19 6.22 4.59
N LEU A 133 21.46 7.05 5.35
CA LEU A 133 20.12 6.71 5.82
C LEU A 133 19.14 6.54 4.65
N ILE A 134 19.14 7.45 3.67
CA ILE A 134 18.31 7.37 2.46
C ILE A 134 18.58 6.08 1.68
N ALA A 135 19.85 5.71 1.49
CA ALA A 135 20.21 4.45 0.81
C ALA A 135 19.73 3.22 1.59
N ALA A 136 19.87 3.22 2.92
CA ALA A 136 19.37 2.15 3.78
C ALA A 136 17.82 2.05 3.74
N ARG A 137 17.12 3.20 3.70
CA ARG A 137 15.66 3.28 3.54
C ARG A 137 15.20 2.70 2.20
N ALA A 138 15.92 2.98 1.11
CA ALA A 138 15.65 2.35 -0.18
C ALA A 138 15.75 0.82 -0.09
N LEU A 139 16.81 0.31 0.55
CA LEU A 139 16.99 -1.13 0.78
C LEU A 139 15.87 -1.73 1.64
N GLN A 140 15.43 -1.04 2.69
CA GLN A 140 14.27 -1.46 3.49
C GLN A 140 12.99 -1.54 2.63
N GLY A 141 12.77 -0.56 1.75
CA GLY A 141 11.64 -0.55 0.81
C GLY A 141 11.63 -1.78 -0.12
N VAL A 142 12.81 -2.22 -0.59
CA VAL A 142 12.96 -3.48 -1.35
C VAL A 142 12.46 -4.68 -0.54
N GLY A 143 12.79 -4.75 0.75
CA GLY A 143 12.31 -5.81 1.63
C GLY A 143 10.80 -5.74 1.87
N ALA A 144 10.28 -4.54 2.13
CA ALA A 144 8.85 -4.28 2.36
C ALA A 144 7.97 -4.70 1.16
N ALA A 145 8.48 -4.50 -0.07
CA ALA A 145 7.85 -4.91 -1.33
C ALA A 145 7.50 -6.39 -1.38
N ALA A 146 8.35 -7.25 -0.81
CA ALA A 146 8.06 -8.68 -0.69
C ALA A 146 7.18 -8.99 0.53
N VAL A 147 7.43 -8.33 1.66
CA VAL A 147 6.77 -8.63 2.94
C VAL A 147 5.26 -8.39 2.87
N MET A 148 4.82 -7.19 2.49
CA MET A 148 3.40 -6.82 2.60
C MET A 148 2.47 -7.70 1.77
N PRO A 149 2.63 -7.84 0.43
CA PRO A 149 1.69 -8.62 -0.38
C PRO A 149 1.76 -10.14 -0.11
N LEU A 150 2.96 -10.68 0.17
CA LEU A 150 3.13 -12.12 0.39
C LEU A 150 2.62 -12.56 1.77
N SER A 151 2.64 -11.67 2.78
CA SER A 151 2.10 -11.99 4.11
C SER A 151 0.62 -12.42 4.06
N LEU A 152 -0.24 -11.62 3.42
CA LEU A 152 -1.66 -11.91 3.26
C LEU A 152 -1.89 -13.18 2.45
N THR A 153 -1.12 -13.33 1.36
CA THR A 153 -1.24 -14.45 0.44
C THR A 153 -0.88 -15.78 1.12
N LEU A 154 0.22 -15.80 1.87
CA LEU A 154 0.65 -16.97 2.63
C LEU A 154 -0.31 -17.29 3.77
N LEU A 155 -0.84 -16.26 4.46
CA LEU A 155 -1.81 -16.44 5.52
C LEU A 155 -3.10 -17.09 5.01
N ALA A 156 -3.70 -16.55 3.94
CA ALA A 156 -4.93 -17.06 3.36
C ALA A 156 -4.82 -18.54 2.95
N ALA A 157 -3.62 -18.96 2.60
CA ALA A 157 -3.35 -20.32 2.16
C ALA A 157 -2.93 -21.28 3.28
N ALA A 158 -2.36 -20.75 4.38
CA ALA A 158 -2.02 -21.53 5.57
C ALA A 158 -3.25 -21.89 6.43
N VAL A 159 -4.36 -21.15 6.29
CA VAL A 159 -5.58 -21.36 7.08
C VAL A 159 -6.69 -22.09 6.30
N PRO A 160 -7.54 -22.90 6.98
CA PRO A 160 -8.70 -23.53 6.36
C PRO A 160 -9.67 -22.51 5.76
N ALA A 161 -10.36 -22.88 4.68
CA ALA A 161 -11.29 -21.99 3.98
C ALA A 161 -12.34 -21.34 4.90
N SER A 162 -12.89 -22.10 5.86
CA SER A 162 -13.87 -21.62 6.85
C SER A 162 -13.34 -20.55 7.80
N ARG A 163 -12.01 -20.42 7.92
CA ARG A 163 -11.34 -19.46 8.81
C ARG A 163 -10.65 -18.32 8.06
N ARG A 164 -10.65 -18.31 6.72
CA ARG A 164 -9.96 -17.30 5.91
C ARG A 164 -10.44 -15.89 6.17
N ALA A 165 -11.76 -15.67 6.19
CA ALA A 165 -12.32 -14.34 6.43
C ALA A 165 -11.87 -13.76 7.78
N MET A 166 -11.90 -14.59 8.83
CA MET A 166 -11.43 -14.21 10.17
C MET A 166 -9.92 -13.95 10.20
N ALA A 167 -9.12 -14.78 9.53
CA ALA A 167 -7.68 -14.58 9.45
C ALA A 167 -7.31 -13.28 8.71
N ILE A 168 -7.98 -13.00 7.59
CA ILE A 168 -7.81 -11.74 6.83
C ILE A 168 -8.24 -10.54 7.68
N GLY A 169 -9.34 -10.66 8.43
CA GLY A 169 -9.80 -9.63 9.36
C GLY A 169 -8.77 -9.33 10.45
N VAL A 170 -8.20 -10.36 11.09
CA VAL A 170 -7.14 -10.19 12.09
C VAL A 170 -5.88 -9.57 11.48
N TRP A 171 -5.46 -10.04 10.30
CA TRP A 171 -4.33 -9.46 9.57
C TRP A 171 -4.54 -7.97 9.25
N GLY A 172 -5.73 -7.61 8.78
CA GLY A 172 -6.12 -6.22 8.53
C GLY A 172 -6.12 -5.38 9.82
N GLY A 173 -6.61 -5.94 10.92
CA GLY A 173 -6.56 -5.31 12.24
C GLY A 173 -5.13 -5.07 12.74
N VAL A 174 -4.23 -6.05 12.57
CA VAL A 174 -2.81 -5.90 12.90
C VAL A 174 -2.12 -4.86 12.01
N SER A 175 -2.47 -4.80 10.72
CA SER A 175 -1.98 -3.75 9.82
C SER A 175 -2.44 -2.37 10.29
N GLY A 176 -3.72 -2.23 10.61
CA GLY A 176 -4.29 -1.00 11.16
C GLY A 176 -3.66 -0.59 12.50
N LEU A 177 -3.33 -1.56 13.37
CA LEU A 177 -2.57 -1.31 14.60
C LEU A 177 -1.18 -0.75 14.31
N GLY A 178 -0.47 -1.28 13.30
CA GLY A 178 0.81 -0.72 12.88
C GLY A 178 0.67 0.73 12.42
N VAL A 179 -0.43 1.05 11.72
CA VAL A 179 -0.74 2.42 11.31
C VAL A 179 -1.03 3.35 12.50
N ALA A 180 -1.87 2.89 13.43
CA ALA A 180 -2.29 3.68 14.58
C ALA A 180 -1.15 3.92 15.57
N LEU A 181 -0.35 2.88 15.84
CA LEU A 181 0.71 2.91 16.83
C LEU A 181 2.01 3.51 16.29
N GLY A 182 2.18 3.62 14.97
CA GLY A 182 3.38 4.16 14.33
C GLY A 182 3.88 5.45 14.97
N PRO A 183 3.07 6.54 14.98
CA PRO A 183 3.50 7.81 15.56
C PRO A 183 3.81 7.74 17.07
N VAL A 184 3.04 6.96 17.83
CA VAL A 184 3.20 6.85 19.30
C VAL A 184 4.43 6.05 19.67
N VAL A 185 4.62 4.88 19.05
CA VAL A 185 5.79 4.03 19.28
C VAL A 185 7.04 4.74 18.77
N GLY A 186 6.95 5.39 17.61
CA GLY A 186 8.06 6.16 17.07
C GLY A 186 8.45 7.31 17.99
N GLY A 187 7.47 8.09 18.46
CA GLY A 187 7.69 9.15 19.43
C GLY A 187 8.31 8.65 20.73
N ALA A 188 7.78 7.56 21.30
CA ALA A 188 8.31 6.97 22.54
C ALA A 188 9.76 6.49 22.40
N VAL A 189 10.09 5.83 21.27
CA VAL A 189 11.43 5.28 21.03
C VAL A 189 12.44 6.39 20.77
N VAL A 190 12.06 7.39 19.97
CA VAL A 190 12.92 8.55 19.66
C VAL A 190 13.19 9.37 20.92
N GLU A 191 12.17 9.64 21.74
CA GLU A 191 12.29 10.44 22.96
C GLU A 191 13.00 9.69 24.10
N GLY A 192 12.69 8.40 24.30
CA GLY A 192 13.16 7.65 25.46
C GLY A 192 14.50 6.92 25.26
N ILE A 193 14.92 6.67 24.00
CA ILE A 193 16.13 5.91 23.70
C ILE A 193 17.01 6.68 22.71
N SER A 194 16.62 6.66 21.43
CA SER A 194 17.29 7.34 20.32
C SER A 194 16.51 7.10 19.02
N TRP A 195 16.74 7.90 17.98
CA TRP A 195 16.12 7.63 16.68
C TRP A 195 16.63 6.34 16.04
N GLN A 196 17.89 5.93 16.27
CA GLN A 196 18.43 4.68 15.74
C GLN A 196 17.69 3.46 16.29
N ALA A 197 17.20 3.54 17.54
CA ALA A 197 16.48 2.45 18.19
C ALA A 197 15.20 2.07 17.43
N MET A 198 14.62 3.02 16.68
CA MET A 198 13.44 2.81 15.84
C MET A 198 13.70 1.84 14.68
N PHE A 199 14.96 1.73 14.25
CA PHE A 199 15.40 0.74 13.28
C PHE A 199 15.91 -0.54 13.94
N TRP A 200 16.54 -0.45 15.12
CA TRP A 200 16.97 -1.63 15.86
C TRP A 200 15.81 -2.53 16.29
N ILE A 201 14.63 -1.97 16.59
CA ILE A 201 13.44 -2.74 17.00
C ILE A 201 13.02 -3.81 15.98
N ASN A 202 13.32 -3.60 14.69
CA ASN A 202 12.98 -4.53 13.62
C ASN A 202 13.83 -5.81 13.66
N VAL A 203 15.04 -5.75 14.21
CA VAL A 203 15.98 -6.88 14.27
C VAL A 203 15.47 -8.02 15.17
N PRO A 204 15.13 -7.81 16.46
CA PRO A 204 14.59 -8.87 17.30
C PRO A 204 13.26 -9.41 16.75
N VAL A 205 12.43 -8.55 16.16
CA VAL A 205 11.18 -8.97 15.51
C VAL A 205 11.46 -9.94 14.37
N ALA A 206 12.44 -9.65 13.51
CA ALA A 206 12.83 -10.53 12.42
C ALA A 206 13.45 -11.86 12.91
N VAL A 207 14.26 -11.82 13.96
CA VAL A 207 14.84 -13.02 14.59
C VAL A 207 13.74 -13.98 15.08
N VAL A 208 12.63 -13.44 15.58
CA VAL A 208 11.45 -14.24 15.96
C VAL A 208 10.61 -14.65 14.75
N ALA A 209 10.41 -13.74 13.78
CA ALA A 209 9.52 -13.99 12.66
C ALA A 209 10.06 -15.02 11.66
N LEU A 210 11.35 -15.01 11.33
CA LEU A 210 11.97 -15.95 10.40
C LEU A 210 11.73 -17.43 10.78
N PRO A 211 12.01 -17.90 12.01
CA PRO A 211 11.72 -19.28 12.41
C PRO A 211 10.22 -19.57 12.49
N LEU A 212 9.39 -18.60 12.87
CA LEU A 212 7.93 -18.76 12.83
C LEU A 212 7.44 -19.01 11.41
N VAL A 213 7.89 -18.21 10.44
CA VAL A 213 7.55 -18.37 9.01
C VAL A 213 7.99 -19.72 8.48
N LEU A 214 9.22 -20.16 8.78
CA LEU A 214 9.74 -21.45 8.34
C LEU A 214 8.91 -22.63 8.85
N ARG A 215 8.42 -22.53 10.08
CA ARG A 215 7.63 -23.59 10.75
C ARG A 215 6.15 -23.55 10.39
N ALA A 216 5.59 -22.36 10.24
CA ALA A 216 4.14 -22.15 10.23
C ALA A 216 3.54 -21.98 8.84
N LEU A 217 4.30 -21.39 7.91
CA LEU A 217 3.81 -21.09 6.58
C LEU A 217 4.26 -22.19 5.60
N PRO A 218 3.35 -22.73 4.78
CA PRO A 218 3.72 -23.71 3.76
C PRO A 218 4.45 -23.03 2.60
N GLU A 219 5.34 -23.77 1.93
CA GLU A 219 5.86 -23.31 0.65
C GLU A 219 4.76 -23.41 -0.41
N GLN A 220 4.57 -22.33 -1.17
CA GLN A 220 3.59 -22.29 -2.24
C GLN A 220 4.16 -21.57 -3.44
N ARG A 221 3.81 -22.05 -4.62
CA ARG A 221 4.13 -21.40 -5.90
C ARG A 221 2.82 -21.04 -6.58
N GLY A 222 2.81 -19.87 -7.21
CA GLY A 222 1.72 -19.44 -8.07
C GLY A 222 1.97 -19.89 -9.50
N ARG A 223 1.22 -19.30 -10.43
CA ARG A 223 1.48 -19.47 -11.86
C ARG A 223 2.80 -18.76 -12.19
N ALA A 224 3.78 -19.51 -12.68
CA ALA A 224 5.09 -18.95 -13.04
C ALA A 224 4.96 -18.02 -14.26
N GLN A 225 4.74 -16.74 -14.01
CA GLN A 225 4.79 -15.70 -15.04
C GLN A 225 6.21 -15.14 -15.17
N ARG A 226 6.54 -14.65 -16.37
CA ARG A 226 7.78 -13.92 -16.60
C ARG A 226 7.65 -12.55 -15.94
N LEU A 227 8.74 -12.09 -15.33
CA LEU A 227 8.79 -10.74 -14.77
C LEU A 227 8.91 -9.74 -15.93
N ASP A 228 8.02 -8.76 -15.96
CA ASP A 228 8.11 -7.64 -16.89
C ASP A 228 9.15 -6.62 -16.42
N LEU A 229 10.43 -6.95 -16.67
CA LEU A 229 11.55 -6.08 -16.33
C LEU A 229 11.50 -4.73 -17.06
N PRO A 230 11.20 -4.65 -18.38
CA PRO A 230 11.03 -3.36 -19.05
C PRO A 230 9.92 -2.52 -18.43
N GLY A 231 8.75 -3.11 -18.16
CA GLY A 231 7.63 -2.43 -17.50
C GLY A 231 8.02 -1.90 -16.13
N LEU A 232 8.70 -2.72 -15.32
CA LEU A 232 9.22 -2.35 -14.01
C LEU A 232 10.18 -1.16 -14.06
N LEU A 233 11.16 -1.19 -14.98
CA LEU A 233 12.14 -0.12 -15.12
C LEU A 233 11.49 1.18 -15.61
N LEU A 234 10.56 1.10 -16.57
CA LEU A 234 9.85 2.27 -17.09
C LEU A 234 8.93 2.89 -16.02
N ALA A 235 8.19 2.08 -15.28
CA ALA A 235 7.34 2.56 -14.18
C ALA A 235 8.18 3.17 -13.05
N GLY A 236 9.24 2.48 -12.61
CA GLY A 236 10.13 2.93 -11.55
C GLY A 236 10.86 4.23 -11.91
N ALA A 237 11.48 4.30 -13.09
CA ALA A 237 12.13 5.52 -13.58
C ALA A 237 11.12 6.66 -13.79
N GLY A 238 9.92 6.32 -14.26
CA GLY A 238 8.82 7.26 -14.44
C GLY A 238 8.42 7.98 -13.17
N VAL A 239 8.08 7.20 -12.13
CA VAL A 239 7.68 7.75 -10.83
C VAL A 239 8.85 8.46 -10.15
N LEU A 240 10.06 7.87 -10.17
CA LEU A 240 11.26 8.48 -9.59
C LEU A 240 11.57 9.84 -10.21
N GLY A 241 11.51 9.97 -11.54
CA GLY A 241 11.80 11.23 -12.24
C GLY A 241 10.81 12.34 -11.87
N ILE A 242 9.52 12.01 -11.74
CA ILE A 242 8.49 12.97 -11.32
C ILE A 242 8.70 13.38 -9.87
N VAL A 243 8.87 12.42 -8.95
CA VAL A 243 9.09 12.72 -7.52
C VAL A 243 10.38 13.53 -7.34
N TRP A 244 11.46 13.15 -8.05
CA TRP A 244 12.71 13.88 -8.04
C TRP A 244 12.52 15.36 -8.39
N GLY A 245 11.83 15.64 -9.51
CA GLY A 245 11.62 17.00 -9.95
C GLY A 245 10.75 17.82 -9.01
N VAL A 246 9.75 17.21 -8.37
CA VAL A 246 8.90 17.91 -7.37
C VAL A 246 9.69 18.22 -6.10
N VAL A 247 10.49 17.27 -5.61
CA VAL A 247 11.31 17.45 -4.39
C VAL A 247 12.35 18.55 -4.59
N HIS A 248 13.07 18.53 -5.72
CA HIS A 248 14.16 19.48 -5.99
C HIS A 248 13.68 20.80 -6.62
N GLY A 249 12.41 20.89 -7.04
CA GLY A 249 11.90 22.02 -7.83
C GLY A 249 12.10 23.39 -7.18
N ASN A 250 11.90 23.48 -5.86
CA ASN A 250 12.05 24.74 -5.13
C ASN A 250 13.51 25.09 -4.82
N GLU A 251 14.37 24.10 -4.56
CA GLU A 251 15.78 24.33 -4.21
C GLU A 251 16.65 24.57 -5.46
N ASP A 252 16.51 23.71 -6.47
CA ASP A 252 17.31 23.76 -7.71
C ASP A 252 16.70 24.69 -8.78
N GLY A 253 15.43 25.07 -8.60
CA GLY A 253 14.65 25.87 -9.53
C GLY A 253 13.91 25.04 -10.59
N TRP A 254 12.61 25.32 -10.75
CA TRP A 254 11.69 24.58 -11.61
C TRP A 254 12.07 24.53 -13.10
N THR A 255 12.87 25.48 -13.58
CA THR A 255 13.33 25.55 -14.97
C THR A 255 14.74 24.99 -15.18
N SER A 256 15.40 24.52 -14.12
CA SER A 256 16.74 23.98 -14.22
C SER A 256 16.74 22.65 -14.99
N ALA A 257 17.84 22.34 -15.67
CA ALA A 257 17.99 21.06 -16.36
C ALA A 257 17.91 19.86 -15.39
N GLY A 258 18.34 20.05 -14.14
CA GLY A 258 18.29 19.05 -13.06
C GLY A 258 16.87 18.70 -12.60
N VAL A 259 15.88 19.58 -12.85
CA VAL A 259 14.47 19.35 -12.54
C VAL A 259 13.70 18.94 -13.79
N LEU A 260 13.80 19.71 -14.88
CA LEU A 260 13.06 19.45 -16.11
C LEU A 260 13.45 18.13 -16.78
N GLY A 261 14.74 17.78 -16.77
CA GLY A 261 15.23 16.53 -17.36
C GLY A 261 14.56 15.30 -16.74
N PRO A 262 14.64 15.11 -15.41
CA PRO A 262 13.95 14.03 -14.71
C PRO A 262 12.42 14.06 -14.85
N VAL A 263 11.78 15.23 -14.84
CA VAL A 263 10.31 15.32 -15.02
C VAL A 263 9.89 14.88 -16.42
N VAL A 264 10.50 15.45 -17.45
CA VAL A 264 10.20 15.10 -18.85
C VAL A 264 10.55 13.65 -19.11
N GLY A 265 11.73 13.20 -18.68
CA GLY A 265 12.14 11.80 -18.77
C GLY A 265 11.18 10.86 -18.04
N GLY A 266 10.69 11.26 -16.87
CA GLY A 266 9.73 10.50 -16.08
C GLY A 266 8.37 10.38 -16.78
N VAL A 267 7.84 11.49 -17.30
CA VAL A 267 6.59 11.51 -18.08
C VAL A 267 6.72 10.63 -19.33
N LEU A 268 7.84 10.73 -20.05
CA LEU A 268 8.11 9.89 -21.22
C LEU A 268 8.22 8.40 -20.83
N ALA A 269 8.89 8.08 -19.73
CA ALA A 269 9.01 6.72 -19.23
C ALA A 269 7.64 6.13 -18.84
N LEU A 270 6.76 6.90 -18.19
CA LEU A 270 5.38 6.48 -17.90
C LEU A 270 4.55 6.31 -19.18
N ALA A 271 4.69 7.19 -20.16
CA ALA A 271 4.01 7.05 -21.45
C ALA A 271 4.46 5.78 -22.19
N LEU A 272 5.77 5.50 -22.17
CA LEU A 272 6.34 4.27 -22.72
C LEU A 272 5.92 3.03 -21.92
N PHE A 273 5.82 3.13 -20.60
CA PHE A 273 5.28 2.07 -19.74
C PHE A 273 3.86 1.69 -20.15
N LEU A 274 2.95 2.66 -20.26
CA LEU A 274 1.56 2.40 -20.69
C LEU A 274 1.52 1.81 -22.11
N ARG A 275 2.39 2.29 -23.01
CA ARG A 275 2.53 1.75 -24.37
C ARG A 275 3.01 0.30 -24.37
N HIS A 276 3.94 -0.05 -23.48
CA HIS A 276 4.50 -1.39 -23.32
C HIS A 276 3.48 -2.35 -22.70
N GLU A 277 2.85 -1.96 -21.59
CA GLU A 277 1.82 -2.73 -20.89
C GLU A 277 0.61 -3.05 -21.79
N ALA A 278 0.26 -2.15 -22.72
CA ALA A 278 -0.81 -2.39 -23.69
C ALA A 278 -0.50 -3.51 -24.71
N ARG A 279 0.78 -3.85 -24.91
CA ARG A 279 1.24 -4.81 -25.93
C ARG A 279 1.82 -6.09 -25.34
N THR A 280 2.29 -6.05 -24.09
CA THR A 280 3.02 -7.15 -23.47
C THR A 280 2.08 -8.24 -22.95
N PRO A 281 2.31 -9.54 -23.28
CA PRO A 281 1.49 -10.65 -22.77
C PRO A 281 1.60 -10.89 -21.25
N HIS A 282 2.65 -10.37 -20.63
CA HIS A 282 2.98 -10.52 -19.20
C HIS A 282 3.02 -9.15 -18.50
N ALA A 283 2.07 -8.28 -18.84
CA ALA A 283 1.87 -6.96 -18.27
C ALA A 283 1.97 -6.93 -16.74
N LEU A 284 2.80 -6.03 -16.20
CA LEU A 284 2.93 -5.76 -14.77
C LEU A 284 1.62 -5.20 -14.20
N VAL A 285 0.97 -4.32 -14.98
CA VAL A 285 -0.35 -3.75 -14.69
C VAL A 285 -1.26 -3.99 -15.91
N PRO A 286 -2.06 -5.07 -15.92
CA PRO A 286 -2.95 -5.37 -17.04
C PRO A 286 -3.98 -4.25 -17.23
N LEU A 287 -3.78 -3.41 -18.25
CA LEU A 287 -4.62 -2.22 -18.50
C LEU A 287 -6.10 -2.55 -18.74
N ARG A 288 -6.40 -3.81 -19.11
CA ARG A 288 -7.78 -4.31 -19.20
C ARG A 288 -8.56 -4.21 -17.89
N LEU A 289 -7.89 -4.24 -16.73
CA LEU A 289 -8.53 -4.11 -15.41
C LEU A 289 -9.17 -2.72 -15.24
N PHE A 290 -8.55 -1.68 -15.81
CA PHE A 290 -9.07 -0.30 -15.81
C PHE A 290 -10.31 -0.10 -16.69
N ARG A 291 -10.72 -1.12 -17.48
CA ARG A 291 -12.03 -1.10 -18.16
C ARG A 291 -13.18 -1.26 -17.16
N SER A 292 -12.93 -1.87 -16.01
CA SER A 292 -13.88 -1.85 -14.89
C SER A 292 -13.89 -0.47 -14.25
N ARG A 293 -15.01 0.24 -14.36
CA ARG A 293 -15.19 1.55 -13.72
C ARG A 293 -14.99 1.49 -12.21
N SER A 294 -15.38 0.38 -11.57
CA SER A 294 -15.16 0.18 -10.13
C SER A 294 -13.67 0.17 -9.78
N PHE A 295 -12.89 -0.60 -10.55
CA PHE A 295 -11.45 -0.69 -10.36
C PHE A 295 -10.75 0.65 -10.65
N ALA A 296 -11.06 1.29 -11.78
CA ALA A 296 -10.44 2.57 -12.15
C ALA A 296 -10.71 3.67 -11.10
N VAL A 297 -11.97 3.82 -10.67
CA VAL A 297 -12.34 4.82 -9.66
C VAL A 297 -11.70 4.51 -8.31
N ALA A 298 -11.67 3.23 -7.88
CA ALA A 298 -11.04 2.86 -6.61
C ALA A 298 -9.54 3.21 -6.57
N ASN A 299 -8.83 2.95 -7.68
CA ASN A 299 -7.40 3.26 -7.78
C ASN A 299 -7.14 4.78 -7.81
N VAL A 300 -7.92 5.56 -8.56
CA VAL A 300 -7.79 7.03 -8.59
C VAL A 300 -8.10 7.63 -7.22
N SER A 301 -9.17 7.16 -6.57
CA SER A 301 -9.55 7.58 -5.23
C SER A 301 -8.49 7.18 -4.19
N GLY A 302 -7.94 5.96 -4.24
CA GLY A 302 -6.89 5.51 -3.35
C GLY A 302 -5.58 6.28 -3.51
N PHE A 303 -5.18 6.58 -4.75
CA PHE A 303 -4.03 7.42 -5.06
C PHE A 303 -4.19 8.83 -4.49
N ALA A 304 -5.30 9.50 -4.78
CA ALA A 304 -5.56 10.87 -4.34
C ALA A 304 -5.74 10.97 -2.82
N PHE A 305 -6.42 9.98 -2.22
CA PHE A 305 -6.49 9.83 -0.77
C PHE A 305 -5.08 9.79 -0.17
N SER A 306 -4.21 8.92 -0.69
CA SER A 306 -2.86 8.79 -0.13
C SER A 306 -2.01 10.03 -0.31
N LEU A 307 -2.11 10.69 -1.46
CA LEU A 307 -1.43 11.95 -1.74
C LEU A 307 -1.80 13.02 -0.71
N GLY A 308 -3.09 13.29 -0.54
CA GLY A 308 -3.54 14.32 0.39
C GLY A 308 -3.33 13.94 1.85
N ALA A 309 -3.65 12.71 2.24
CA ALA A 309 -3.63 12.27 3.64
C ALA A 309 -2.20 12.13 4.17
N PHE A 310 -1.32 11.38 3.50
CA PHE A 310 0.01 11.12 4.03
C PHE A 310 0.96 12.32 3.87
N GLY A 311 0.80 13.13 2.82
CA GLY A 311 1.51 14.41 2.73
C GLY A 311 1.11 15.37 3.87
N ALA A 312 -0.17 15.41 4.24
CA ALA A 312 -0.63 16.21 5.37
C ALA A 312 -0.16 15.65 6.72
N VAL A 313 -0.15 14.32 6.91
CA VAL A 313 0.44 13.68 8.11
C VAL A 313 1.91 14.06 8.27
N PHE A 314 2.70 14.02 7.18
CA PHE A 314 4.11 14.38 7.20
C PHE A 314 4.36 15.81 7.69
N LEU A 315 3.57 16.78 7.20
CA LEU A 315 3.67 18.18 7.64
C LEU A 315 3.12 18.37 9.06
N LEU A 316 2.00 17.71 9.40
CA LEU A 316 1.37 17.88 10.71
C LEU A 316 2.22 17.30 11.85
N ALA A 317 2.93 16.20 11.61
CA ALA A 317 3.88 15.65 12.57
C ALA A 317 4.98 16.64 12.93
N GLN A 318 5.48 17.39 11.92
CA GLN A 318 6.45 18.45 12.12
C GLN A 318 5.84 19.67 12.79
N TYR A 319 4.64 20.09 12.39
CA TYR A 319 3.91 21.20 13.02
C TYR A 319 3.76 21.03 14.54
N LEU A 320 3.32 19.84 14.97
CA LEU A 320 3.11 19.55 16.39
C LEU A 320 4.41 19.62 17.20
N GLN A 321 5.56 19.29 16.60
CA GLN A 321 6.86 19.33 17.30
C GLN A 321 7.53 20.70 17.19
N VAL A 322 7.55 21.30 16.00
CA VAL A 322 8.29 22.52 15.69
C VAL A 322 7.54 23.79 16.12
N VAL A 323 6.22 23.86 15.89
CA VAL A 323 5.42 25.05 16.22
C VAL A 323 4.79 24.92 17.60
N GLN A 324 4.13 23.79 17.86
CA GLN A 324 3.44 23.58 19.13
C GLN A 324 4.39 23.14 20.26
N GLY A 325 5.66 22.85 19.95
CA GLY A 325 6.69 22.53 20.93
C GLY A 325 6.49 21.21 21.67
N TYR A 326 5.65 20.30 21.15
CA TYR A 326 5.43 19.00 21.77
C TYR A 326 6.62 18.08 21.57
N SER A 327 6.88 17.22 22.56
CA SER A 327 7.84 16.13 22.40
C SER A 327 7.41 15.14 21.29
N PRO A 328 8.32 14.32 20.75
CA PRO A 328 7.96 13.30 19.76
C PRO A 328 6.84 12.36 20.23
N LEU A 329 6.86 11.91 21.51
CA LEU A 329 5.78 11.09 22.07
C LEU A 329 4.47 11.86 22.17
N GLU A 330 4.53 13.10 22.65
CA GLU A 330 3.36 13.97 22.78
C GLU A 330 2.68 14.27 21.45
N ALA A 331 3.47 14.53 20.40
CA ALA A 331 2.98 14.69 19.04
C ALA A 331 2.35 13.39 18.53
N GLY A 332 3.02 12.25 18.75
CA GLY A 332 2.49 10.93 18.43
C GLY A 332 1.12 10.66 19.06
N LEU A 333 0.98 10.89 20.37
CA LEU A 333 -0.28 10.74 21.10
C LEU A 333 -1.38 11.67 20.57
N ARG A 334 -1.02 12.88 20.19
CA ARG A 334 -1.95 13.90 19.65
C ARG A 334 -2.42 13.59 18.22
N THR A 335 -1.71 12.74 17.48
CA THR A 335 -2.17 12.26 16.15
C THR A 335 -3.12 11.06 16.21
N LEU A 336 -3.26 10.41 17.38
CA LEU A 336 -4.12 9.22 17.55
C LEU A 336 -5.57 9.39 17.11
N PRO A 337 -6.26 10.54 17.32
CA PRO A 337 -7.64 10.69 16.85
C PRO A 337 -7.78 10.49 15.33
N TRP A 338 -6.72 10.77 14.57
CA TRP A 338 -6.65 10.46 13.14
C TRP A 338 -6.21 9.01 12.92
N THR A 339 -5.06 8.57 13.43
CA THR A 339 -4.45 7.29 13.04
C THR A 339 -5.12 6.06 13.65
N ALA A 340 -5.77 6.18 14.81
CA ALA A 340 -6.47 5.09 15.48
C ALA A 340 -7.94 4.93 15.05
N ALA A 341 -8.59 5.98 14.55
CA ALA A 341 -9.98 5.92 14.12
C ALA A 341 -10.27 4.83 13.05
N PRO A 342 -9.39 4.56 12.06
CA PRO A 342 -9.60 3.48 11.10
C PRO A 342 -9.75 2.09 11.73
N MET A 343 -9.16 1.85 12.91
CA MET A 343 -9.29 0.57 13.60
C MET A 343 -10.73 0.25 14.00
N VAL A 344 -11.54 1.28 14.25
CA VAL A 344 -12.95 1.15 14.60
C VAL A 344 -13.83 1.35 13.35
N VAL A 345 -13.52 2.38 12.56
CA VAL A 345 -14.38 2.81 11.46
C VAL A 345 -14.29 1.88 10.25
N ALA A 346 -13.11 1.33 9.91
CA ALA A 346 -12.98 0.46 8.74
C ALA A 346 -13.72 -0.87 8.87
N PRO A 347 -13.70 -1.59 10.01
CA PRO A 347 -14.55 -2.76 10.21
C PRO A 347 -16.04 -2.45 10.08
N LEU A 348 -16.50 -1.35 10.69
CA LEU A 348 -17.89 -0.91 10.59
C LEU A 348 -18.29 -0.59 9.14
N ALA A 349 -17.41 0.10 8.40
CA ALA A 349 -17.60 0.36 6.98
C ALA A 349 -17.70 -0.94 6.17
N GLY A 350 -16.84 -1.92 6.44
CA GLY A 350 -16.89 -3.24 5.81
C GLY A 350 -18.21 -3.97 6.06
N MET A 351 -18.74 -3.90 7.29
CA MET A 351 -20.03 -4.49 7.65
C MET A 351 -21.22 -3.78 7.01
N LEU A 352 -21.13 -2.46 6.82
CA LEU A 352 -22.17 -1.65 6.19
C LEU A 352 -22.15 -1.74 4.66
N ALA A 353 -21.01 -2.03 4.05
CA ALA A 353 -20.83 -2.00 2.60
C ALA A 353 -21.85 -2.84 1.81
N PRO A 354 -22.23 -4.07 2.22
CA PRO A 354 -23.26 -4.84 1.52
C PRO A 354 -24.65 -4.19 1.56
N ARG A 355 -24.95 -3.39 2.60
CA ARG A 355 -26.27 -2.76 2.82
C ARG A 355 -26.39 -1.41 2.13
N VAL A 356 -25.42 -0.51 2.36
CA VAL A 356 -25.48 0.86 1.83
C VAL A 356 -24.82 1.00 0.45
N GLY A 357 -23.92 0.06 0.11
CA GLY A 357 -23.12 0.08 -1.11
C GLY A 357 -21.77 0.77 -0.94
N VAL A 358 -20.76 0.25 -1.62
CA VAL A 358 -19.36 0.70 -1.53
C VAL A 358 -19.18 2.17 -1.92
N ARG A 359 -19.89 2.62 -2.97
CA ARG A 359 -19.82 4.01 -3.45
C ARG A 359 -20.15 5.02 -2.35
N VAL A 360 -21.21 4.78 -1.58
CA VAL A 360 -21.69 5.73 -0.56
C VAL A 360 -20.64 5.89 0.53
N LEU A 361 -20.09 4.77 1.02
CA LEU A 361 -19.06 4.78 2.04
C LEU A 361 -17.77 5.42 1.56
N LEU A 362 -17.31 5.07 0.35
CA LEU A 362 -16.09 5.64 -0.22
C LEU A 362 -16.23 7.15 -0.45
N THR A 363 -17.36 7.60 -1.04
CA THR A 363 -17.61 9.03 -1.27
C THR A 363 -17.67 9.77 0.07
N GLY A 364 -18.44 9.26 1.04
CA GLY A 364 -18.54 9.86 2.36
C GLY A 364 -17.20 9.92 3.10
N GLY A 365 -16.39 8.88 2.97
CA GLY A 365 -15.04 8.82 3.51
C GLY A 365 -14.11 9.87 2.92
N LEU A 366 -14.10 10.02 1.59
CA LEU A 366 -13.30 11.04 0.91
C LEU A 366 -13.78 12.46 1.26
N VAL A 367 -15.09 12.69 1.35
CA VAL A 367 -15.64 13.99 1.79
C VAL A 367 -15.23 14.31 3.22
N ALA A 368 -15.37 13.36 4.15
CA ALA A 368 -14.95 13.53 5.53
C ALA A 368 -13.44 13.80 5.61
N GLN A 369 -12.63 13.05 4.87
CA GLN A 369 -11.18 13.26 4.82
C GLN A 369 -10.83 14.66 4.29
N ALA A 370 -11.42 15.09 3.18
CA ALA A 370 -11.18 16.42 2.61
C ALA A 370 -11.61 17.54 3.58
N ALA A 371 -12.77 17.40 4.21
CA ALA A 371 -13.25 18.37 5.20
C ALA A 371 -12.36 18.40 6.46
N GLY A 372 -11.90 17.24 6.93
CA GLY A 372 -10.98 17.13 8.06
C GLY A 372 -9.64 17.81 7.78
N LEU A 373 -9.05 17.57 6.59
CA LEU A 373 -7.84 18.27 6.17
C LEU A 373 -8.07 19.77 5.99
N ALA A 374 -9.18 20.18 5.37
CA ALA A 374 -9.50 21.60 5.22
C ALA A 374 -9.64 22.30 6.58
N TRP A 375 -10.27 21.63 7.54
CA TRP A 375 -10.34 22.10 8.92
C TRP A 375 -8.96 22.24 9.54
N LEU A 376 -8.10 21.23 9.43
CA LEU A 376 -6.74 21.28 9.97
C LEU A 376 -5.91 22.42 9.36
N GLY A 377 -6.00 22.61 8.05
CA GLY A 377 -5.28 23.69 7.36
C GLY A 377 -5.70 25.09 7.81
N VAL A 378 -6.96 25.28 8.21
CA VAL A 378 -7.45 26.56 8.75
C VAL A 378 -7.15 26.67 10.24
N ALA A 379 -7.48 25.65 11.02
CA ALA A 379 -7.36 25.66 12.49
C ALA A 379 -5.91 25.72 12.98
N ALA A 380 -4.94 25.27 12.19
CA ALA A 380 -3.52 25.36 12.54
C ALA A 380 -3.03 26.81 12.68
N ALA A 381 -3.55 27.75 11.89
CA ALA A 381 -3.08 29.13 11.91
C ALA A 381 -3.53 29.93 13.16
N ASP A 382 -4.62 29.52 13.80
CA ASP A 382 -5.34 30.35 14.78
C ASP A 382 -5.47 29.72 16.17
N GLY A 383 -5.02 28.46 16.37
CA GLY A 383 -5.34 27.71 17.58
C GLY A 383 -4.33 26.65 18.02
N GLY A 384 -4.33 26.36 19.32
CA GLY A 384 -3.61 25.21 19.90
C GLY A 384 -4.29 23.87 19.59
N TYR A 385 -3.69 22.77 20.06
CA TYR A 385 -4.15 21.40 19.78
C TYR A 385 -5.68 21.14 19.87
N PRO A 386 -6.46 21.68 20.84
CA PRO A 386 -7.90 21.45 20.89
C PRO A 386 -8.65 21.86 19.61
N ALA A 387 -8.17 22.89 18.88
CA ALA A 387 -8.76 23.33 17.63
C ALA A 387 -8.54 22.30 16.48
N LEU A 388 -7.51 21.46 16.59
CA LEU A 388 -7.16 20.45 15.59
C LEU A 388 -7.99 19.16 15.76
N VAL A 389 -8.43 18.85 16.99
CA VAL A 389 -9.10 17.59 17.33
C VAL A 389 -10.31 17.28 16.43
N PRO A 390 -11.24 18.22 16.13
CA PRO A 390 -12.35 17.95 15.22
C PRO A 390 -11.88 17.53 13.82
N GLY A 391 -10.85 18.21 13.29
CA GLY A 391 -10.25 17.88 11.99
C GLY A 391 -9.56 16.52 11.98
N LEU A 392 -8.82 16.19 13.06
CA LEU A 392 -8.17 14.89 13.23
C LEU A 392 -9.18 13.75 13.28
N VAL A 393 -10.26 13.89 14.06
CA VAL A 393 -11.32 12.88 14.16
C VAL A 393 -12.02 12.72 12.81
N LEU A 394 -12.35 13.82 12.14
CA LEU A 394 -13.05 13.78 10.86
C LEU A 394 -12.19 13.16 9.75
N ALA A 395 -10.89 13.46 9.72
CA ALA A 395 -9.91 12.80 8.87
C ALA A 395 -9.79 11.30 9.23
N GLY A 396 -9.67 10.95 10.51
CA GLY A 396 -9.62 9.56 10.94
C GLY A 396 -10.84 8.72 10.53
N VAL A 397 -12.04 9.29 10.65
CA VAL A 397 -13.29 8.69 10.16
C VAL A 397 -13.25 8.55 8.64
N GLY A 398 -12.83 9.59 7.92
CA GLY A 398 -12.69 9.58 6.46
C GLY A 398 -11.76 8.48 5.95
N MET A 399 -10.61 8.31 6.60
CA MET A 399 -9.64 7.26 6.34
C MET A 399 -10.25 5.86 6.55
N GLY A 400 -10.94 5.63 7.66
CA GLY A 400 -11.61 4.35 7.93
C GLY A 400 -12.70 4.00 6.91
N LEU A 401 -13.52 4.98 6.54
CA LEU A 401 -14.56 4.85 5.51
C LEU A 401 -14.00 4.66 4.09
N THR A 402 -12.71 4.95 3.87
CA THR A 402 -12.05 4.79 2.57
C THR A 402 -11.38 3.42 2.44
N PHE A 403 -10.69 2.94 3.48
CA PHE A 403 -9.85 1.73 3.43
C PHE A 403 -10.61 0.46 3.05
N ALA A 404 -11.63 0.09 3.84
CA ALA A 404 -12.36 -1.15 3.59
C ALA A 404 -13.18 -1.11 2.28
N PRO A 405 -13.95 -0.03 1.99
CA PRO A 405 -14.70 0.07 0.75
C PRO A 405 -13.81 0.09 -0.51
N SER A 406 -12.64 0.73 -0.46
CA SER A 406 -11.69 0.71 -1.59
C SER A 406 -11.21 -0.69 -1.91
N ALA A 407 -10.87 -1.51 -0.90
CA ALA A 407 -10.47 -2.90 -1.11
C ALA A 407 -11.58 -3.72 -1.79
N THR A 408 -12.84 -3.53 -1.37
CA THR A 408 -14.00 -4.16 -2.01
C THR A 408 -14.20 -3.67 -3.45
N ALA A 409 -14.06 -2.36 -3.69
CA ALA A 409 -14.23 -1.76 -5.02
C ALA A 409 -13.20 -2.27 -6.04
N VAL A 410 -11.96 -2.50 -5.59
CA VAL A 410 -10.86 -3.03 -6.40
C VAL A 410 -11.15 -4.46 -6.88
N LEU A 411 -11.77 -5.28 -6.04
CA LEU A 411 -12.04 -6.68 -6.36
C LEU A 411 -13.42 -6.91 -7.00
N ALA A 412 -14.30 -5.90 -6.98
CA ALA A 412 -15.66 -6.01 -7.50
C ALA A 412 -15.67 -6.34 -9.01
N GLY A 413 -16.30 -7.48 -9.34
CA GLY A 413 -16.41 -7.95 -10.73
C GLY A 413 -15.11 -8.48 -11.33
N MET A 414 -14.06 -8.68 -10.53
CA MET A 414 -12.79 -9.25 -10.99
C MET A 414 -12.82 -10.78 -10.94
N ALA A 415 -12.25 -11.41 -11.97
CA ALA A 415 -12.03 -12.85 -11.96
C ALA A 415 -11.07 -13.24 -10.82
N PRO A 416 -11.24 -14.41 -10.17
CA PRO A 416 -10.37 -14.85 -9.07
C PRO A 416 -8.87 -14.80 -9.40
N ASP A 417 -8.51 -15.11 -10.64
CA ASP A 417 -7.13 -15.09 -11.12
C ASP A 417 -6.52 -13.67 -11.17
N ASP A 418 -7.35 -12.64 -11.23
CA ASP A 418 -6.93 -11.23 -11.28
C ASP A 418 -6.85 -10.57 -9.90
N HIS A 419 -7.39 -11.19 -8.84
CA HIS A 419 -7.49 -10.58 -7.51
C HIS A 419 -6.13 -10.17 -6.95
N GLY A 420 -5.10 -10.99 -7.15
CA GLY A 420 -3.73 -10.70 -6.73
C GLY A 420 -3.19 -9.45 -7.41
N THR A 421 -3.21 -9.44 -8.75
CA THR A 421 -2.72 -8.30 -9.55
C THR A 421 -3.52 -7.03 -9.29
N ALA A 422 -4.84 -7.11 -9.15
CA ALA A 422 -5.70 -5.98 -8.82
C ALA A 422 -5.34 -5.36 -7.46
N SER A 423 -5.17 -6.19 -6.43
CA SER A 423 -4.80 -5.74 -5.08
C SER A 423 -3.39 -5.14 -5.02
N SER A 424 -2.43 -5.77 -5.71
CA SER A 424 -1.06 -5.25 -5.83
C SER A 424 -1.02 -3.93 -6.60
N THR A 425 -1.75 -3.80 -7.71
CA THR A 425 -1.87 -2.53 -8.46
C THR A 425 -2.40 -1.41 -7.56
N ASN A 426 -3.47 -1.67 -6.82
CA ASN A 426 -4.05 -0.68 -5.90
C ASN A 426 -3.08 -0.29 -4.77
N SER A 427 -2.32 -1.25 -4.24
CA SER A 427 -1.35 -0.95 -3.19
C SER A 427 -0.13 -0.19 -3.73
N THR A 428 0.36 -0.54 -4.92
CA THR A 428 1.41 0.22 -5.62
C THR A 428 0.97 1.65 -5.89
N LEU A 429 -0.21 1.88 -6.47
CA LEU A 429 -0.71 3.23 -6.74
C LEU A 429 -0.91 4.04 -5.46
N ARG A 430 -1.38 3.40 -4.38
CA ARG A 430 -1.49 4.06 -3.07
C ARG A 430 -0.13 4.51 -2.55
N GLU A 431 0.91 3.68 -2.67
CA GLU A 431 2.27 4.00 -2.23
C GLU A 431 2.92 5.07 -3.11
N VAL A 432 2.70 5.05 -4.44
CA VAL A 432 3.07 6.16 -5.33
C VAL A 432 2.38 7.47 -4.89
N GLY A 433 1.11 7.37 -4.47
CA GLY A 433 0.37 8.48 -3.88
C GLY A 433 1.02 9.01 -2.61
N VAL A 434 1.53 8.15 -1.72
CA VAL A 434 2.27 8.57 -0.52
C VAL A 434 3.52 9.37 -0.89
N ALA A 435 4.36 8.86 -1.81
CA ALA A 435 5.59 9.55 -2.20
C ALA A 435 5.33 10.91 -2.86
N LEU A 436 4.38 10.95 -3.79
CA LEU A 436 3.97 12.21 -4.43
C LEU A 436 3.26 13.14 -3.43
N GLY A 437 2.54 12.60 -2.45
CA GLY A 437 1.88 13.38 -1.41
C GLY A 437 2.88 14.18 -0.58
N VAL A 438 3.90 13.50 -0.06
CA VAL A 438 4.99 14.14 0.67
C VAL A 438 5.66 15.18 -0.22
N ALA A 439 6.08 14.81 -1.43
CA ALA A 439 6.79 15.73 -2.33
C ALA A 439 5.95 16.96 -2.72
N VAL A 440 4.70 16.79 -3.16
CA VAL A 440 3.84 17.88 -3.64
C VAL A 440 3.43 18.79 -2.51
N LEU A 441 2.99 18.26 -1.37
CA LEU A 441 2.56 19.10 -0.25
C LEU A 441 3.76 19.86 0.35
N THR A 442 4.94 19.24 0.44
CA THR A 442 6.16 19.95 0.84
C THR A 442 6.57 21.00 -0.19
N ALA A 443 6.46 20.71 -1.48
CA ALA A 443 6.74 21.72 -2.52
C ALA A 443 5.79 22.93 -2.41
N VAL A 444 4.50 22.71 -2.15
CA VAL A 444 3.54 23.80 -1.90
C VAL A 444 3.86 24.54 -0.60
N PHE A 445 4.21 23.81 0.47
CA PHE A 445 4.62 24.38 1.75
C PHE A 445 5.78 25.37 1.57
N THR A 446 6.86 24.93 0.92
CA THR A 446 8.04 25.77 0.69
C THR A 446 7.76 26.90 -0.30
N ALA A 447 6.99 26.66 -1.37
CA ALA A 447 6.63 27.70 -2.34
C ALA A 447 5.77 28.83 -1.73
N ALA A 448 4.99 28.51 -0.71
CA ALA A 448 4.22 29.49 0.06
C ALA A 448 5.04 30.20 1.15
N GLY A 449 6.36 30.00 1.20
CA GLY A 449 7.26 30.60 2.17
C GLY A 449 7.39 29.83 3.50
N GLY A 450 6.88 28.60 3.55
CA GLY A 450 6.99 27.74 4.72
C GLY A 450 8.44 27.39 5.05
N THR A 451 8.83 27.58 6.31
CA THR A 451 10.13 27.15 6.84
C THR A 451 9.94 26.23 8.04
N ILE A 452 10.90 25.33 8.29
CA ILE A 452 10.90 24.49 9.50
C ILE A 452 11.37 25.33 10.69
N SER A 453 10.55 26.28 11.10
CA SER A 453 10.77 27.16 12.25
C SER A 453 9.42 27.53 12.87
N PRO A 454 9.37 27.83 14.19
CA PRO A 454 8.11 28.16 14.85
C PRO A 454 7.32 29.28 14.16
N ASP A 455 8.01 30.34 13.71
CA ASP A 455 7.36 31.54 13.15
C ASP A 455 7.05 31.44 11.64
N GLY A 456 7.69 30.53 10.93
CA GLY A 456 7.60 30.43 9.46
C GLY A 456 6.82 29.23 8.94
N PHE A 457 6.37 28.33 9.81
CA PHE A 457 5.71 27.10 9.40
C PHE A 457 4.27 27.34 8.92
N ASP A 458 3.52 28.23 9.57
CA ASP A 458 2.08 28.44 9.33
C ASP A 458 1.78 28.95 7.93
N ALA A 459 2.64 29.82 7.40
CA ALA A 459 2.53 30.37 6.05
C ALA A 459 2.49 29.27 4.99
N GLY A 460 3.29 28.20 5.17
CA GLY A 460 3.34 27.06 4.26
C GLY A 460 2.32 25.97 4.57
N LEU A 461 2.01 25.73 5.85
CA LEU A 461 1.18 24.60 6.28
C LEU A 461 -0.24 24.69 5.73
N ARG A 462 -0.86 25.86 5.86
CA ARG A 462 -2.24 26.08 5.41
C ARG A 462 -2.44 25.78 3.92
N PRO A 463 -1.71 26.42 2.97
CA PRO A 463 -1.88 26.13 1.54
C PRO A 463 -1.52 24.69 1.17
N ALA A 464 -0.52 24.08 1.82
CA ALA A 464 -0.16 22.70 1.57
C ALA A 464 -1.28 21.72 1.96
N VAL A 465 -1.80 21.84 3.19
CA VAL A 465 -2.87 20.97 3.69
C VAL A 465 -4.18 21.21 2.91
N LEU A 466 -4.50 22.46 2.54
CA LEU A 466 -5.63 22.77 1.69
C LEU A 466 -5.49 22.20 0.27
N THR A 467 -4.28 22.13 -0.28
CA THR A 467 -4.01 21.44 -1.55
C THR A 467 -4.30 19.95 -1.43
N GLY A 468 -3.84 19.32 -0.34
CA GLY A 468 -4.19 17.92 -0.03
C GLY A 468 -5.70 17.71 0.09
N ALA A 469 -6.40 18.61 0.79
CA ALA A 469 -7.86 18.59 0.91
C ALA A 469 -8.56 18.71 -0.46
N ALA A 470 -8.08 19.61 -1.32
CA ALA A 470 -8.62 19.82 -2.67
C ALA A 470 -8.45 18.58 -3.56
N VAL A 471 -7.27 17.94 -3.54
CA VAL A 471 -7.02 16.69 -4.28
C VAL A 471 -7.99 15.59 -3.84
N ILE A 472 -8.22 15.45 -2.54
CA ILE A 472 -9.18 14.46 -2.01
C ILE A 472 -10.63 14.84 -2.35
N ALA A 473 -10.98 16.13 -2.34
CA ALA A 473 -12.31 16.59 -2.75
C ALA A 473 -12.59 16.28 -4.23
N VAL A 474 -11.61 16.48 -5.11
CA VAL A 474 -11.71 16.06 -6.52
C VAL A 474 -11.90 14.54 -6.63
N ALA A 475 -11.19 13.77 -5.81
CA ALA A 475 -11.37 12.32 -5.75
C ALA A 475 -12.76 11.91 -5.23
N ALA A 476 -13.34 12.66 -4.29
CA ALA A 476 -14.71 12.46 -3.82
C ALA A 476 -15.71 12.67 -4.96
N ILE A 477 -15.54 13.70 -5.78
CA ILE A 477 -16.36 13.93 -6.97
C ILE A 477 -16.16 12.79 -7.98
N ALA A 478 -14.92 12.40 -8.26
CA ALA A 478 -14.62 11.28 -9.16
C ALA A 478 -15.22 9.96 -8.67
N SER A 479 -15.31 9.77 -7.35
CA SER A 479 -15.91 8.56 -6.75
C SER A 479 -17.41 8.40 -7.07
N LEU A 480 -18.10 9.49 -7.46
CA LEU A 480 -19.48 9.46 -7.95
C LEU A 480 -19.62 8.74 -9.30
N ALA A 481 -18.53 8.55 -10.05
CA ALA A 481 -18.54 7.75 -11.27
C ALA A 481 -18.58 6.23 -10.97
N MET A 482 -18.40 5.82 -9.70
CA MET A 482 -18.47 4.41 -9.31
C MET A 482 -19.89 3.84 -9.54
N PRO A 483 -20.03 2.62 -10.09
CA PRO A 483 -21.32 1.95 -10.21
C PRO A 483 -22.03 1.76 -8.87
N ARG A 484 -23.34 1.99 -8.82
CA ARG A 484 -24.15 1.87 -7.58
C ARG A 484 -24.25 0.43 -7.05
N GLY A 485 -24.07 -0.56 -7.93
CA GLY A 485 -24.09 -1.98 -7.59
C GLY A 485 -22.77 -2.53 -7.03
N THR A 486 -21.70 -1.74 -7.01
CA THR A 486 -20.39 -2.20 -6.53
C THR A 486 -20.47 -2.69 -5.08
N GLY A 487 -20.13 -3.97 -4.87
CA GLY A 487 -20.05 -4.61 -3.55
C GLY A 487 -21.40 -4.84 -2.86
N ARG A 488 -22.53 -4.70 -3.56
CA ARG A 488 -23.84 -5.15 -3.05
C ARG A 488 -23.96 -6.66 -3.21
N ALA A 489 -24.55 -7.32 -2.21
CA ALA A 489 -24.99 -8.69 -2.40
C ALA A 489 -26.05 -8.71 -3.50
N GLU A 490 -25.97 -9.67 -4.43
CA GLU A 490 -27.09 -9.96 -5.33
C GLU A 490 -28.29 -10.33 -4.45
N ALA A 491 -29.39 -9.60 -4.62
CA ALA A 491 -30.63 -9.80 -3.89
C ALA A 491 -31.44 -10.94 -4.48
#